data_AF-A0A0B2VCM1-F1
#
_entry.id   AF-A0A0B2VCM1-F1
#
_cell.length_a   1.000
_cell.length_b   1.000
_cell.length_c   1.000
_cell.angle_alpha   90.00
_cell.angle_beta   90.00
_cell.angle_gamma   90.00
#
_symmetry.space_group_name_H-M   'P 1'
#
loop_
_entity.id
_entity.type
_entity.pdbx_description
1 polymer ?
#
loop_
_entity_poly.entity_id
_entity_poly.type
_entity_poly.pdbx_seq_one_letter_code
_entity_poly.pdbx_strand_id
1 'polypeptide(L)'
;MGGWKLETGRFFALVAFPVFSFWLFNQPDIFKRYMRNYKVPDSSAGDAEILAFKQKIAEERRKDEYEKFLREQMAFEEARRFREQHNI
;
A
#
# COMPACT_ATOMS: atom_id res chain seq x y z
N MET A 1 -44.77 -17.67 14.82
CA MET A 1 -43.99 -17.00 13.75
C MET A 1 -44.26 -15.48 13.76
N GLY A 2 -43.92 -14.76 14.85
CA GLY A 2 -44.31 -13.34 15.03
C GLY A 2 -43.16 -12.34 15.20
N GLY A 3 -41.91 -12.82 15.34
CA GLY A 3 -40.73 -11.97 15.61
C GLY A 3 -40.11 -11.30 14.39
N TRP A 4 -40.55 -11.64 13.17
CA TRP A 4 -39.89 -11.21 11.94
C TRP A 4 -39.88 -9.68 11.77
N LYS A 5 -40.93 -8.98 12.20
CA LYS A 5 -40.99 -7.51 12.13
C LYS A 5 -39.92 -6.82 12.99
N LEU A 6 -39.63 -7.38 14.17
CA LEU A 6 -38.60 -6.87 15.07
C LEU A 6 -37.21 -7.11 14.48
N GLU A 7 -36.99 -8.30 13.94
CA GLU A 7 -35.72 -8.65 13.28
C GLU A 7 -35.48 -7.80 12.03
N THR A 8 -36.52 -7.56 11.20
CA THR A 8 -36.42 -6.64 10.05
C THR A 8 -36.10 -5.21 10.49
N GLY A 9 -36.72 -4.72 11.57
CA GLY A 9 -36.40 -3.38 12.10
C GLY A 9 -34.96 -3.26 12.60
N ARG A 10 -34.47 -4.27 13.32
CA ARG A 10 -33.06 -4.35 13.75
C ARG A 10 -32.10 -4.38 12.57
N PHE A 11 -32.40 -5.19 11.57
CA PHE A 11 -31.57 -5.30 10.37
C PHE A 11 -31.55 -4.00 9.57
N PHE A 12 -32.71 -3.36 9.41
CA PHE A 12 -32.81 -2.05 8.78
C PHE A 12 -31.99 -1.00 9.52
N ALA A 13 -32.07 -0.95 10.85
CA ALA A 13 -31.26 -0.03 11.65
C ALA A 13 -29.76 -0.29 11.46
N LEU A 14 -29.32 -1.55 11.46
CA LEU A 14 -27.92 -1.92 11.25
C LEU A 14 -27.39 -1.52 9.87
N VAL A 15 -28.22 -1.60 8.83
CA VAL A 15 -27.84 -1.24 7.45
C VAL A 15 -27.92 0.28 7.23
N ALA A 16 -28.98 0.92 7.72
CA ALA A 16 -29.21 2.35 7.52
C ALA A 16 -28.28 3.22 8.39
N PHE A 17 -27.95 2.77 9.60
CA PHE A 17 -27.12 3.53 10.54
C PHE A 17 -25.75 3.94 10.00
N PRO A 18 -24.91 3.07 9.40
CA PRO A 18 -23.62 3.49 8.88
C PRO A 18 -23.76 4.46 7.70
N VAL A 19 -24.74 4.25 6.82
CA VAL A 19 -24.99 5.13 5.66
C VAL A 19 -25.47 6.51 6.12
N PHE A 20 -26.42 6.55 7.05
CA PHE A 20 -26.94 7.78 7.62
C PHE A 20 -25.86 8.53 8.40
N SER A 21 -25.09 7.84 9.23
CA SER A 21 -23.96 8.42 9.97
C SER A 21 -22.94 9.04 9.02
N PHE A 22 -22.54 8.31 7.97
CA PHE A 22 -21.64 8.85 6.96
C PHE A 22 -22.21 10.09 6.28
N TRP A 23 -23.46 10.04 5.81
CA TRP A 23 -24.11 11.16 5.15
C TRP A 23 -24.21 12.40 6.04
N LEU A 24 -24.54 12.22 7.33
CA LEU A 24 -24.70 13.31 8.29
C LEU A 24 -23.35 13.94 8.64
N PHE A 25 -22.35 13.13 9.00
CA PHE A 25 -21.04 13.64 9.45
C PHE A 25 -20.15 14.12 8.30
N ASN A 26 -20.43 13.72 7.06
CA ASN A 26 -19.73 14.21 5.87
C ASN A 26 -20.30 15.55 5.35
N GLN A 27 -21.33 16.12 5.99
CA GLN A 27 -21.79 17.47 5.66
C GLN A 27 -20.71 18.50 6.02
N PRO A 28 -20.42 19.50 5.15
CA PRO A 28 -19.33 20.44 5.36
C PRO A 28 -19.38 21.20 6.69
N ASP A 29 -20.58 21.60 7.13
CA ASP A 29 -20.76 22.38 8.36
C ASP A 29 -20.50 21.55 9.61
N ILE A 30 -20.94 20.28 9.60
CA ILE A 30 -20.74 19.33 10.69
C ILE A 30 -19.26 18.92 10.73
N PHE A 31 -18.70 18.52 9.58
CA PHE A 31 -17.29 18.15 9.46
C PHE A 31 -16.36 19.26 9.96
N LYS A 32 -16.56 20.51 9.51
CA LYS A 32 -15.76 21.66 9.95
C LYS A 32 -15.88 21.92 11.45
N ARG A 33 -17.07 21.71 12.03
CA ARG A 33 -17.29 21.88 13.47
C ARG A 33 -16.54 20.84 14.29
N TYR A 34 -16.58 19.57 13.88
CA TYR A 34 -15.87 18.48 14.57
C TYR A 34 -14.36 18.54 14.37
N MET A 35 -13.90 18.91 13.17
CA MET A 35 -12.48 19.00 12.84
C MET A 35 -11.82 20.30 13.29
N ARG A 36 -12.58 21.30 13.78
CA ARG A 36 -12.07 22.64 14.13
C ARG A 36 -10.87 22.60 15.08
N ASN A 37 -10.88 21.68 16.05
CA ASN A 37 -9.82 21.53 17.04
C ASN A 37 -9.04 20.22 16.86
N TYR A 38 -9.29 19.49 15.79
CA TYR A 38 -8.60 18.25 15.51
C TYR A 38 -7.16 18.58 15.12
N LYS A 39 -6.22 18.27 16.02
CA LYS A 39 -4.80 18.30 15.70
C LYS A 39 -4.48 17.03 14.93
N VAL A 40 -4.04 17.20 13.68
CA VAL A 40 -3.46 16.11 12.92
C VAL A 40 -2.29 15.56 13.77
N PRO A 41 -2.29 14.26 14.11
CA PRO A 41 -1.18 13.67 14.84
C PRO A 41 0.11 13.88 14.04
N ASP A 42 1.19 14.18 14.74
CA ASP A 42 2.50 14.32 14.12
C ASP A 42 2.92 12.97 13.53
N SER A 43 2.91 12.87 12.19
CA SER A 43 3.27 11.66 11.45
C SER A 43 4.77 11.56 11.16
N SER A 44 5.58 12.52 11.60
CA SER A 44 7.01 12.60 11.27
C SER A 44 7.78 11.31 11.58
N ALA A 45 7.43 10.61 12.66
CA ALA A 45 8.01 9.32 13.00
C ALA A 45 7.67 8.22 11.97
N GLY A 46 6.38 8.10 11.58
CA GLY A 46 5.95 7.14 10.57
C GLY A 46 6.47 7.47 9.17
N ASP A 47 6.58 8.76 8.84
CA ASP A 47 7.15 9.23 7.58
C ASP A 47 8.64 8.88 7.46
N ALA A 48 9.40 8.99 8.57
CA ALA A 48 10.80 8.58 8.62
C ALA A 48 10.96 7.06 8.45
N GLU A 49 10.10 6.25 9.07
CA GLU A 49 10.11 4.78 8.92
C GLU A 49 9.80 4.35 7.48
N ILE A 50 8.81 4.98 6.84
CA ILE A 50 8.47 4.72 5.44
C ILE A 50 9.61 5.14 4.51
N LEU A 51 10.28 6.26 4.79
CA LEU A 51 11.42 6.71 4.02
C LEU A 51 12.60 5.72 4.11
N ALA A 52 12.92 5.28 5.33
CA ALA A 52 13.98 4.28 5.55
C ALA A 52 13.65 2.94 4.88
N PHE A 53 12.39 2.52 4.91
CA PHE A 53 11.93 1.32 4.21
C PHE A 53 12.10 1.44 2.69
N LYS A 54 11.71 2.57 2.09
CA LYS A 54 11.90 2.83 0.66
C LYS A 54 13.38 2.80 0.26
N GLN A 55 14.27 3.35 1.10
CA GLN A 55 15.71 3.32 0.86
C GLN A 55 16.26 1.90 0.86
N LYS A 56 15.84 1.04 1.81
CA LYS A 56 16.24 -0.37 1.84
C LYS A 56 15.84 -1.12 0.58
N ILE A 57 14.60 -0.97 0.12
CA ILE A 57 14.13 -1.59 -1.13
C ILE A 57 14.97 -1.12 -2.33
N ALA A 58 15.26 0.18 -2.40
CA ALA A 58 16.07 0.73 -3.48
C ALA A 58 17.53 0.24 -3.45
N GLU A 59 18.08 -0.06 -2.28
CA GLU A 59 19.41 -0.66 -2.14
C GLU A 59 19.43 -2.12 -2.54
N GLU A 60 18.46 -2.92 -2.10
CA GLU A 60 18.32 -4.33 -2.50
C GLU A 60 18.18 -4.45 -4.01
N ARG A 61 17.28 -3.65 -4.61
CA ARG A 61 17.10 -3.63 -6.06
C ARG A 61 18.38 -3.29 -6.82
N ARG A 62 19.17 -2.33 -6.33
CA ARG A 62 20.47 -1.97 -6.95
C ARG A 62 21.48 -3.12 -6.89
N LYS A 63 21.48 -3.91 -5.80
CA LYS A 63 22.33 -5.09 -5.68
C LYS A 63 21.90 -6.20 -6.62
N ASP A 64 20.60 -6.46 -6.70
CA ASP A 64 20.05 -7.48 -7.60
C ASP A 64 20.33 -7.15 -9.07
N GLU A 65 20.17 -5.88 -9.46
CA GLU A 65 20.48 -5.39 -10.81
C GLU A 65 21.98 -5.53 -11.11
N TYR A 66 22.85 -5.25 -10.14
CA TYR A 66 24.30 -5.41 -10.28
C TYR A 66 24.71 -6.89 -10.40
N GLU A 67 24.16 -7.79 -9.57
CA GLU A 67 24.43 -9.22 -9.66
C GLU A 67 23.96 -9.80 -11.00
N LYS A 68 22.79 -9.37 -11.47
CA LYS A 68 22.28 -9.77 -12.78
C LYS A 68 23.22 -9.35 -13.90
N PHE A 69 23.69 -8.10 -13.87
CA PHE A 69 24.64 -7.58 -14.85
C PHE A 69 25.96 -8.38 -14.86
N LEU A 70 26.50 -8.73 -13.69
CA LEU A 70 27.71 -9.56 -13.60
C LEU A 70 27.51 -10.96 -14.20
N ARG A 71 26.37 -11.61 -13.93
CA ARG A 71 26.04 -12.92 -14.52
C ARG A 71 25.94 -12.83 -16.04
N GLU A 72 25.34 -11.77 -16.56
CA GLU A 72 25.26 -11.52 -18.01
C GLU A 72 26.64 -11.32 -18.64
N GLN A 73 27.56 -10.60 -17.98
CA GLN A 73 28.94 -10.46 -18.46
C GLN A 73 29.70 -11.79 -18.47
N MET A 74 29.60 -12.58 -17.41
CA MET A 74 30.26 -13.90 -17.37
C MET A 74 29.73 -14.83 -18.46
N ALA A 75 28.40 -14.89 -18.64
CA ALA A 75 27.79 -15.69 -19.70
C ALA A 75 28.20 -15.21 -21.11
N PHE A 76 28.36 -13.91 -21.32
CA PHE A 76 28.85 -13.36 -22.57
C PHE A 76 30.33 -13.73 -22.83
N GLU A 77 31.17 -13.63 -21.80
CA GLU A 77 32.58 -14.01 -21.91
C GLU A 77 32.76 -15.50 -22.16
N GLU A 78 32.01 -16.36 -21.46
CA GLU A 78 31.98 -17.80 -21.69
C GLU A 78 31.51 -18.13 -23.11
N ALA A 79 30.45 -17.48 -23.59
CA ALA A 79 29.98 -17.65 -24.96
C ALA A 79 31.01 -17.19 -26.00
N ARG A 80 31.76 -16.11 -25.72
CA ARG A 80 32.87 -15.65 -26.59
C ARG A 80 33.99 -16.69 -26.63
N ARG A 81 34.42 -17.18 -25.46
CA ARG A 81 35.47 -18.22 -25.37
C ARG A 81 35.05 -19.51 -26.07
N PHE A 82 33.77 -19.91 -25.95
CA PHE A 82 33.23 -21.07 -26.64
C PHE A 82 33.28 -20.90 -28.17
N ARG A 83 32.90 -19.73 -28.70
CA ARG A 83 32.99 -19.43 -30.15
C ARG A 83 34.43 -19.46 -30.66
N GLU A 84 35.36 -18.86 -29.91
CA GLU A 84 36.79 -18.89 -30.24
C GLU A 84 37.36 -20.32 -30.23
N GLN A 85 36.94 -21.18 -29.31
CA GLN A 85 37.39 -22.58 -29.24
C GLN A 85 36.77 -23.48 -30.32
N HIS A 86 35.53 -23.21 -30.73
CA HIS A 86 34.81 -23.99 -31.75
C HIS A 86 34.93 -23.43 -33.17
N ASN A 87 35.66 -22.33 -33.36
CA ASN A 87 35.98 -21.72 -34.65
C ASN A 87 34.72 -21.38 -35.48
N ILE A 88 33.69 -20.86 -34.81
CA ILE A 88 32.44 -20.32 -35.39
C ILE A 88 32.33 -18.83 -35.06
#